data_AF-A0A9E5YI80-F1
#
_entry.id   AF-A0A9E5YI80-F1
#
_cell.length_a   1.000
_cell.length_b   1.000
_cell.length_c   1.000
_cell.angle_alpha   90.00
_cell.angle_beta   90.00
_cell.angle_gamma   90.00
#
_symmetry.space_group_name_H-M   'P 1'
#
loop_
_entity.id
_entity.type
_entity.pdbx_description
1 polymer ?
#
loop_
_entity_poly.entity_id
_entity_poly.type
_entity_poly.pdbx_seq_one_letter_code
_entity_poly.pdbx_strand_id
1 'polypeptide(L)'
;LLAFAARLSKNKAMLPEFLEMIQSYLRDLVVCKYCPEKIINRDLQSKIQNRSQKMTTASLLSQISMVQSAQKDMRTNANLRLTLEVLVMRLAAV
;
A
#
# COMPACT_ATOMS: atom_id res chain seq x y z
N LEU A 1 13.67 -6.47 5.20
CA LEU A 1 13.10 -5.64 4.10
C LEU A 1 13.65 -6.06 2.73
N LEU A 2 14.97 -6.14 2.55
CA LEU A 2 15.62 -6.52 1.27
C LEU A 2 15.19 -7.91 0.73
N ALA A 3 15.14 -8.94 1.59
CA ALA A 3 14.70 -10.28 1.18
C ALA A 3 13.21 -10.33 0.75
N PHE A 4 12.37 -9.45 1.29
CA PHE A 4 10.96 -9.36 0.93
C PHE A 4 10.78 -8.72 -0.46
N ALA A 5 11.43 -7.59 -0.70
CA ALA A 5 11.45 -6.95 -2.01
C ALA A 5 12.05 -7.85 -3.10
N ALA A 6 13.11 -8.61 -2.77
CA ALA A 6 13.70 -9.58 -3.68
C ALA A 6 12.78 -10.78 -4.01
N ARG A 7 11.88 -11.18 -3.11
CA ARG A 7 10.85 -12.21 -3.43
C ARG A 7 9.74 -11.62 -4.29
N LEU A 8 9.27 -10.41 -3.98
CA LEU A 8 8.23 -9.73 -4.75
C LEU A 8 8.66 -9.41 -6.18
N SER A 9 9.92 -8.98 -6.38
CA SER A 9 10.42 -8.63 -7.71
C SER A 9 10.50 -9.81 -8.69
N LYS A 10 10.50 -11.06 -8.19
CA LYS A 10 10.46 -12.27 -9.02
C LYS A 10 9.13 -12.47 -9.74
N ASN A 11 8.05 -11.84 -9.26
CA ASN A 11 6.71 -12.04 -9.82
C ASN A 11 6.16 -10.75 -10.44
N LYS A 12 6.84 -10.29 -11.50
CA LYS A 12 6.54 -9.02 -12.19
C LYS A 12 5.09 -8.91 -12.66
N ALA A 13 4.49 -10.01 -13.13
CA ALA A 13 3.14 -10.01 -13.69
C ALA A 13 2.06 -9.69 -12.63
N MET A 14 2.21 -10.20 -11.40
CA MET A 14 1.24 -9.97 -10.33
C MET A 14 1.47 -8.67 -9.55
N LEU A 15 2.62 -8.02 -9.75
CA LEU A 15 3.02 -6.87 -8.93
C LEU A 15 2.07 -5.67 -9.05
N PRO A 16 1.55 -5.30 -10.23
CA PRO A 16 0.58 -4.22 -10.34
C PRO A 16 -0.69 -4.49 -9.54
N GLU A 17 -1.22 -5.71 -9.62
CA GLU A 17 -2.42 -6.15 -8.91
C GLU A 17 -2.20 -6.14 -7.39
N PHE A 18 -1.05 -6.64 -6.93
CA PHE A 18 -0.69 -6.60 -5.51
C PHE A 18 -0.61 -5.17 -4.97
N LEU A 19 -0.02 -4.24 -5.73
CA LEU A 19 0.05 -2.82 -5.32
C LEU A 19 -1.33 -2.16 -5.35
N GLU A 20 -2.24 -2.58 -6.22
CA GLU A 20 -3.63 -2.11 -6.19
C GLU A 20 -4.39 -2.65 -4.97
N MET A 21 -4.14 -3.90 -4.56
CA MET A 21 -4.69 -4.47 -3.34
C MET A 21 -4.24 -3.68 -2.10
N ILE A 22 -2.95 -3.31 -2.02
CA ILE A 22 -2.43 -2.44 -0.96
C ILE A 22 -3.14 -1.09 -0.96
N GLN A 23 -3.33 -0.46 -2.13
CA GLN A 23 -4.05 0.80 -2.21
C GLN A 23 -5.51 0.69 -1.80
N SER A 24 -6.21 -0.36 -2.22
CA SER A 24 -7.60 -0.64 -1.82
C SER A 24 -7.72 -0.70 -0.30
N TYR A 25 -6.82 -1.43 0.35
CA TYR A 25 -6.76 -1.51 1.80
C TYR A 25 -6.45 -0.16 2.47
N LEU A 26 -5.47 0.60 1.96
CA LEU A 26 -5.15 1.94 2.50
C LEU A 26 -6.31 2.93 2.32
N ARG A 27 -7.02 2.89 1.18
CA ARG A 27 -8.22 3.70 0.93
C ARG A 27 -9.32 3.36 1.93
N ASP A 28 -9.55 2.08 2.22
CA ASP A 28 -10.51 1.67 3.24
C ASP A 28 -10.16 2.18 4.64
N LEU A 29 -8.87 2.24 5.00
CA LEU A 29 -8.46 2.86 6.28
C LEU A 29 -8.84 4.34 6.34
N VAL A 30 -8.72 5.07 5.22
CA VAL A 30 -9.14 6.48 5.12
C VAL A 30 -10.67 6.58 5.18
N VAL A 31 -11.38 5.82 4.35
CA VAL A 31 -12.85 5.80 4.30
C VAL A 31 -13.43 5.46 5.68
N CYS A 32 -12.86 4.51 6.39
CA CYS A 32 -13.29 4.13 7.74
C CYS A 32 -13.30 5.28 8.74
N LYS A 33 -12.47 6.31 8.55
CA LYS A 33 -12.44 7.50 9.44
C LYS A 33 -13.66 8.40 9.28
N TYR A 34 -14.30 8.38 8.11
CA TYR A 34 -15.35 9.33 7.73
C TYR A 34 -16.69 8.64 7.43
N CYS A 35 -16.66 7.49 6.77
CA CYS A 35 -17.81 6.72 6.30
C CYS A 35 -17.54 5.20 6.45
N PRO A 36 -17.49 4.66 7.69
CA PRO A 36 -17.16 3.25 7.95
C PRO A 36 -18.10 2.23 7.28
N GLU A 37 -19.32 2.63 6.93
CA GLU A 37 -20.28 1.83 6.17
C GLU A 37 -19.90 1.61 4.70
N LYS A 38 -18.97 2.42 4.17
CA LYS A 38 -18.51 2.40 2.77
C LYS A 38 -17.19 1.65 2.55
N ILE A 39 -16.67 0.97 3.59
CA ILE A 39 -15.51 0.09 3.46
C ILE A 39 -15.81 -1.02 2.44
N ILE A 40 -14.86 -1.26 1.52
CA ILE A 40 -14.98 -2.26 0.45
C ILE A 40 -14.57 -3.64 0.97
N ASN A 41 -13.41 -3.76 1.62
CA ASN A 41 -12.85 -4.99 2.16
C ASN A 41 -13.52 -5.36 3.49
N ARG A 42 -14.82 -5.67 3.44
CA ARG A 42 -15.68 -5.93 4.62
C ARG A 42 -15.26 -7.17 5.40
N ASP A 43 -14.63 -8.14 4.74
CA ASP A 43 -13.99 -9.30 5.37
C ASP A 43 -12.89 -8.89 6.37
N LEU A 44 -12.31 -7.69 6.21
CA LEU A 44 -11.30 -7.12 7.10
C LEU A 44 -11.83 -6.00 7.99
N GLN A 45 -13.15 -5.79 8.07
CA GLN A 45 -13.76 -4.60 8.71
C GLN A 45 -13.23 -4.33 10.12
N SER A 46 -13.22 -5.33 11.02
CA SER A 46 -12.73 -5.14 12.39
C SER A 46 -11.25 -4.74 12.45
N LYS A 47 -10.43 -5.27 11.54
CA LYS A 47 -9.00 -4.90 11.44
C LYS A 47 -8.83 -3.49 10.89
N ILE A 48 -9.63 -3.12 9.90
CA ILE A 48 -9.63 -1.78 9.28
C ILE A 48 -10.05 -0.74 10.31
N GLN A 49 -11.12 -0.97 11.07
CA GLN A 49 -11.58 -0.07 12.14
C GLN A 49 -10.49 0.15 13.21
N ASN A 50 -9.96 -0.94 13.77
CA ASN A 50 -8.94 -0.88 14.81
C ASN A 50 -7.65 -0.16 14.35
N ARG A 51 -7.24 -0.39 13.10
CA ARG A 51 -6.02 0.24 12.56
C ARG A 51 -6.26 1.68 12.17
N SER A 52 -7.41 1.98 11.57
CA SER A 52 -7.77 3.33 11.16
C SER A 52 -7.71 4.30 12.34
N GLN A 53 -8.18 3.89 13.52
CA GLN A 53 -8.11 4.72 14.74
C GLN A 53 -6.68 5.10 15.15
N LYS A 54 -5.68 4.27 14.84
CA LYS A 54 -4.28 4.47 15.27
C LYS A 54 -3.44 5.29 14.29
N MET A 55 -4.00 5.67 13.14
CA MET A 55 -3.28 6.36 12.07
C MET A 55 -3.89 7.73 11.80
N THR A 56 -3.10 8.70 11.34
CA THR A 56 -3.64 9.99 10.88
C THR A 56 -4.05 9.89 9.41
N THR A 57 -5.04 10.69 8.98
CA THR A 57 -5.41 10.76 7.56
C THR A 57 -4.21 11.17 6.69
N ALA A 58 -3.38 12.10 7.17
CA ALA A 58 -2.17 12.54 6.47
C ALA A 58 -1.15 11.40 6.25
N SER A 59 -0.91 10.58 7.29
CA SER A 59 -0.04 9.40 7.20
C SER A 59 -0.55 8.40 6.16
N LEU A 60 -1.86 8.10 6.17
CA LEU A 60 -2.48 7.20 5.20
C LEU A 60 -2.39 7.72 3.76
N LEU A 61 -2.64 9.02 3.55
CA LEU A 61 -2.52 9.64 2.23
C LEU A 61 -1.06 9.63 1.73
N SER A 62 -0.09 9.81 2.62
CA SER A 62 1.33 9.66 2.30
C SER A 62 1.67 8.23 1.87
N GLN A 63 1.15 7.22 2.58
CA GLN A 63 1.33 5.81 2.18
C GLN A 63 0.72 5.50 0.80
N ILE A 64 -0.47 6.04 0.52
CA ILE A 64 -1.10 5.90 -0.80
C ILE A 64 -0.23 6.52 -1.89
N SER A 65 0.27 7.74 -1.69
CA SER A 65 1.11 8.42 -2.69
C SER A 65 2.42 7.68 -2.94
N MET A 66 3.06 7.13 -1.90
CA MET A 66 4.25 6.29 -2.04
C MET A 66 4.02 5.06 -2.92
N VAL A 67 2.89 4.36 -2.72
CA VAL A 67 2.54 3.18 -3.53
C VAL A 67 2.26 3.58 -4.98
N GLN A 68 1.57 4.69 -5.20
CA GLN A 68 1.29 5.22 -6.55
C GLN A 68 2.58 5.64 -7.28
N SER A 69 3.52 6.31 -6.59
CA SER A 69 4.83 6.63 -7.15
C SER A 69 5.59 5.37 -7.54
N ALA A 70 5.63 4.36 -6.67
CA ALA A 70 6.28 3.09 -6.99
C ALA A 70 5.63 2.39 -8.20
N GLN A 71 4.30 2.36 -8.30
CA GLN A 71 3.60 1.84 -9.49
C GLN A 71 3.96 2.62 -10.77
N LYS A 72 4.13 3.94 -10.69
CA LYS A 72 4.54 4.77 -11.83
C LYS A 72 5.95 4.42 -12.28
N ASP A 73 6.89 4.35 -11.34
CA ASP A 73 8.30 4.04 -11.61
C ASP A 73 8.46 2.65 -12.26
N MET A 74 7.67 1.67 -11.80
CA MET A 74 7.65 0.32 -12.38
C MET A 74 7.18 0.28 -13.84
N ARG A 75 6.27 1.19 -14.24
CA ARG A 75 5.78 1.28 -15.63
C ARG A 75 6.81 1.92 -16.56
N THR A 76 7.65 2.82 -16.03
CA THR A 76 8.66 3.56 -16.81
C THR A 76 10.02 2.83 -16.89
N ASN A 77 10.03 1.51 -16.76
CA ASN A 77 11.23 0.65 -16.88
C ASN A 77 12.26 0.80 -15.75
N ALA A 78 11.86 1.24 -14.55
CA ALA A 78 12.75 1.25 -13.38
C ALA A 78 13.08 -0.16 -12.89
N ASN A 79 14.22 -0.32 -12.20
CA ASN A 79 14.61 -1.58 -11.59
C ASN A 79 13.60 -1.98 -10.50
N LEU A 80 12.74 -2.96 -10.81
CA LEU A 80 11.64 -3.40 -9.94
C LEU A 80 12.08 -3.73 -8.52
N ARG A 81 13.23 -4.38 -8.36
CA ARG A 81 13.75 -4.74 -7.05
C ARG A 81 14.09 -3.49 -6.25
N LEU A 82 14.85 -2.58 -6.84
CA LEU A 82 15.22 -1.32 -6.18
C LEU A 82 13.98 -0.48 -5.84
N THR A 83 13.02 -0.36 -6.77
CA THR A 83 11.76 0.36 -6.53
C THR A 83 10.99 -0.24 -5.36
N LEU A 84 10.92 -1.57 -5.27
CA LEU A 84 10.27 -2.26 -4.15
C LEU A 84 11.04 -2.11 -2.84
N GLU A 85 12.37 -2.15 -2.86
CA GLU A 85 13.20 -1.92 -1.69
C GLU A 85 12.95 -0.52 -1.12
N VAL A 86 12.96 0.50 -1.99
CA VAL A 86 12.65 1.90 -1.61
C VAL A 86 11.22 2.02 -1.08
N LEU A 87 10.23 1.46 -1.76
CA LEU A 87 8.84 1.49 -1.31
C LEU A 87 8.69 0.91 0.10
N VAL A 88 9.24 -0.29 0.32
CA VAL A 88 9.14 -0.99 1.60
C VAL A 88 9.85 -0.22 2.72
N MET A 89 11.01 0.38 2.45
CA MET A 89 11.70 1.23 3.42
C MET A 89 10.89 2.47 3.79
N ARG A 90 10.30 3.15 2.80
CA ARG A 90 9.50 4.36 3.06
C ARG A 90 8.20 4.05 3.80
N LEU A 91 7.52 2.94 3.48
CA LEU A 91 6.31 2.51 4.19
C LEU A 91 6.59 2.13 5.66
N ALA A 92 7.80 1.64 5.97
CA ALA A 92 8.20 1.28 7.33
C ALA A 92 8.65 2.48 8.19
N ALA A 93 8.92 3.63 7.56
CA ALA A 93 9.38 4.85 8.23
C ALA A 93 8.24 5.79 8.65
N VAL A 94 6.99 5.45 8.33
CA VAL A 94 5.77 6.21 8.64
C VAL A 94 5.03 5.56 9.79
#